data_AF-A0A2P5WU66-F1
#
_entry.id   AF-A0A2P5WU66-F1
#
_cell.length_a   1.000
_cell.length_b   1.000
_cell.length_c   1.000
_cell.angle_alpha   90.00
_cell.angle_beta   90.00
_cell.angle_gamma   90.00
#
_symmetry.space_group_name_H-M   'P 1'
#
loop_
_entity.id
_entity.type
_entity.pdbx_description
1 polymer ?
#
loop_
_entity_poly.entity_id
_entity_poly.type
_entity_poly.pdbx_seq_one_letter_code
_entity_poly.pdbx_strand_id
1 'polypeptide(L)'
;MPNLTFGDTAKEYGTINSATLIAESNYFVAANLNIVAELNALHGSPIYNYNIYGFQETSDDKGNHFFKDYYVSSTVDFIFGSGKSLYLREGRGFTVITTQARESSSEDMGYSFVHGSITGTANNSFLGAWRSNPRVVYAFTEMSNVVNTAGWSHNRFPKRAK
;
A
#
# COMPACT_ATOMS: atom_id res chain seq x y z
N MET A 1 -12.73 2.71 -17.45
CA MET A 1 -11.52 3.49 -17.11
C MET A 1 -10.41 3.10 -18.05
N PRO A 2 -9.60 4.04 -18.59
CA PRO A 2 -8.41 3.73 -19.38
C PRO A 2 -7.41 2.90 -18.57
N ASN A 3 -6.72 1.99 -19.26
CA ASN A 3 -5.67 1.14 -18.68
C ASN A 3 -4.29 1.72 -19.00
N LEU A 4 -3.47 1.89 -17.97
CA LEU A 4 -2.03 2.06 -18.09
C LEU A 4 -1.39 0.71 -17.82
N THR A 5 -0.54 0.25 -18.74
CA THR A 5 0.15 -1.04 -18.68
C THR A 5 1.61 -0.86 -19.07
N PHE A 6 2.52 -1.50 -18.34
CA PHE A 6 3.92 -1.65 -18.72
C PHE A 6 4.29 -3.12 -18.65
N GLY A 7 5.06 -3.60 -19.63
CA GLY A 7 5.23 -5.03 -19.90
C GLY A 7 6.45 -5.69 -19.25
N ASP A 8 7.28 -4.92 -18.55
CA ASP A 8 8.55 -5.39 -18.02
C ASP A 8 8.51 -5.63 -16.50
N THR A 9 9.49 -6.39 -16.01
CA THR A 9 9.47 -6.94 -14.64
C THR A 9 10.58 -6.35 -13.76
N ALA A 10 10.37 -6.35 -12.44
CA ALA A 10 11.39 -5.97 -11.46
C ALA A 10 12.66 -6.84 -11.52
N LYS A 11 12.57 -8.05 -12.10
CA LYS A 11 13.72 -8.93 -12.32
C LYS A 11 14.73 -8.34 -13.30
N GLU A 12 14.25 -7.57 -14.28
CA GLU A 12 15.09 -6.99 -15.34
C GLU A 12 15.49 -5.55 -15.01
N TYR A 13 14.56 -4.75 -14.47
CA TYR A 13 14.75 -3.31 -14.29
C TYR A 13 14.99 -2.89 -12.84
N GLY A 14 14.93 -3.84 -11.90
CA GLY A 14 14.87 -3.55 -10.47
C GLY A 14 13.49 -3.02 -10.07
N THR A 15 13.25 -2.88 -8.77
CA THR A 15 11.94 -2.45 -8.23
C THR A 15 11.53 -1.13 -8.88
N ILE A 16 12.11 0.02 -8.53
CA ILE A 16 11.58 1.33 -8.97
C ILE A 16 11.38 1.47 -10.49
N ASN A 17 12.30 0.99 -11.33
CA ASN A 17 12.22 1.18 -12.78
C ASN A 17 11.24 0.21 -13.48
N SER A 18 10.68 -0.77 -12.77
CA SER A 18 9.62 -1.63 -13.31
C SER A 18 8.22 -1.04 -13.14
N ALA A 19 8.11 0.17 -12.60
CA ALA A 19 6.83 0.82 -12.35
C ALA A 19 6.08 1.18 -13.64
N THR A 20 4.79 0.83 -13.73
CA THR A 20 3.91 1.22 -14.85
C THR A 20 3.62 2.72 -14.87
N LEU A 21 3.60 3.34 -13.69
CA LEU A 21 3.51 4.78 -13.51
C LEU A 21 4.50 5.20 -12.43
N ILE A 22 5.30 6.22 -12.75
CA ILE A 22 6.13 6.97 -11.79
C ILE A 22 5.65 8.42 -11.82
N ALA A 23 5.20 8.92 -10.68
CA ALA A 23 4.83 10.32 -10.51
C ALA A 23 5.80 10.99 -9.54
N GLU A 24 6.71 11.83 -10.04
CA GLU A 24 7.69 12.59 -9.23
C GLU A 24 7.27 14.04 -8.99
N SER A 25 6.19 14.49 -9.63
CA SER A 25 5.74 15.88 -9.55
C SER A 25 5.02 16.16 -8.24
N ASN A 26 5.37 17.27 -7.58
CA ASN A 26 4.61 17.76 -6.44
C ASN A 26 3.16 18.03 -6.85
N TYR A 27 2.21 17.54 -6.06
CA TYR A 27 0.78 17.71 -6.29
C TYR A 27 0.25 17.03 -7.56
N PHE A 28 0.88 15.95 -8.02
CA PHE A 28 0.34 15.16 -9.12
C PHE A 28 -1.06 14.62 -8.77
N VAL A 29 -2.01 14.82 -9.67
CA VAL A 29 -3.39 14.35 -9.51
C VAL A 29 -3.74 13.38 -10.61
N ALA A 30 -4.26 12.21 -10.22
CA ALA A 30 -4.80 11.23 -11.15
C ALA A 30 -6.22 10.83 -10.73
N ALA A 31 -7.09 10.63 -11.72
CA ALA A 31 -8.44 10.16 -11.48
C ALA A 31 -8.93 9.22 -12.58
N ASN A 32 -9.74 8.23 -12.20
CA ASN A 32 -10.43 7.33 -13.13
C ASN A 32 -9.47 6.52 -14.02
N LEU A 33 -8.37 6.03 -13.44
CA LEU A 33 -7.34 5.24 -14.13
C LEU A 33 -7.30 3.81 -13.60
N ASN A 34 -7.11 2.84 -14.48
CA ASN A 34 -6.66 1.51 -14.09
C ASN A 34 -5.16 1.46 -14.31
N ILE A 35 -4.40 1.22 -13.25
CA ILE A 35 -2.96 0.98 -13.36
C ILE A 35 -2.76 -0.52 -13.22
N VAL A 36 -2.50 -1.18 -14.35
CA VAL A 36 -2.42 -2.63 -14.47
C VAL A 36 -0.95 -2.97 -14.65
N ALA A 37 -0.33 -3.44 -13.58
CA ALA A 37 1.12 -3.55 -13.49
C ALA A 37 1.55 -4.88 -12.88
N GLU A 38 2.80 -5.25 -13.15
CA GLU A 38 3.60 -5.87 -12.11
C GLU A 38 3.92 -4.77 -11.06
N LEU A 39 4.74 -3.71 -11.26
CA LEU A 39 5.01 -2.65 -10.23
C LEU A 39 4.36 -1.25 -10.43
N ASN A 40 4.10 -0.46 -9.37
CA ASN A 40 3.80 0.99 -9.41
C ASN A 40 4.62 1.83 -8.39
N ALA A 41 4.96 3.10 -8.69
CA ALA A 41 5.64 4.01 -7.74
C ALA A 41 5.08 5.45 -7.77
N LEU A 42 4.86 6.06 -6.61
CA LEU A 42 4.20 7.36 -6.47
C LEU A 42 4.92 8.27 -5.46
N HIS A 43 5.18 9.53 -5.83
CA HIS A 43 5.61 10.63 -4.96
C HIS A 43 4.62 11.81 -5.01
N GLY A 44 4.38 12.45 -3.87
CA GLY A 44 3.64 13.71 -3.71
C GLY A 44 2.26 13.82 -4.35
N SER A 45 1.36 12.83 -4.23
CA SER A 45 0.16 12.75 -5.09
C SER A 45 -1.18 12.48 -4.35
N PRO A 46 -2.27 13.22 -4.66
CA PRO A 46 -3.64 12.75 -4.46
C PRO A 46 -4.18 11.95 -5.66
N ILE A 47 -4.74 10.74 -5.43
CA ILE A 47 -5.31 9.86 -6.46
C ILE A 47 -6.75 9.47 -6.10
N TYR A 48 -7.66 9.56 -7.06
CA TYR A 48 -9.10 9.32 -6.89
C TYR A 48 -9.60 8.23 -7.84
N ASN A 49 -10.51 7.36 -7.41
CA ASN A 49 -11.22 6.40 -8.29
C ASN A 49 -10.27 5.61 -9.20
N TYR A 50 -9.36 4.82 -8.62
CA TYR A 50 -8.41 4.03 -9.40
C TYR A 50 -8.40 2.58 -8.93
N ASN A 51 -8.14 1.67 -9.86
CA ASN A 51 -7.91 0.26 -9.54
C ASN A 51 -6.44 -0.09 -9.78
N ILE A 52 -5.84 -0.79 -8.82
CA ILE A 52 -4.56 -1.47 -9.02
C ILE A 52 -4.75 -2.97 -8.83
N TYR A 53 -4.24 -3.74 -9.78
CA TYR A 53 -4.23 -5.20 -9.77
C TYR A 53 -2.77 -5.66 -9.86
N GLY A 54 -2.28 -6.50 -8.92
CA GLY A 54 -0.88 -6.95 -8.89
C GLY A 54 -0.55 -7.88 -7.70
N PHE A 55 0.71 -8.28 -7.50
CA PHE A 55 1.14 -9.27 -6.47
C PHE A 55 1.85 -8.66 -5.23
N GLN A 56 2.49 -7.48 -5.34
CA GLN A 56 3.38 -6.84 -4.33
C GLN A 56 3.81 -5.37 -4.62
N GLU A 57 2.92 -4.42 -4.96
CA GLU A 57 3.39 -3.54 -6.04
C GLU A 57 2.87 -2.08 -6.10
N THR A 58 2.78 -1.37 -4.97
CA THR A 58 2.70 0.12 -4.95
C THR A 58 3.72 0.71 -3.98
N SER A 59 4.75 1.37 -4.52
CA SER A 59 5.70 2.17 -3.77
C SER A 59 5.07 3.52 -3.43
N ASP A 60 4.74 3.67 -2.16
CA ASP A 60 4.31 4.91 -1.52
C ASP A 60 5.54 5.51 -0.83
N ASP A 61 6.38 6.19 -1.62
CA ASP A 61 7.66 6.68 -1.15
C ASP A 61 7.51 8.05 -0.43
N LYS A 62 8.61 8.71 -0.06
CA LYS A 62 8.57 9.92 0.78
C LYS A 62 7.68 11.00 0.19
N GLY A 63 6.71 11.44 0.97
CA GLY A 63 5.78 12.50 0.59
C GLY A 63 4.50 12.46 1.42
N ASN A 64 3.61 13.42 1.14
CA ASN A 64 2.26 13.43 1.68
C ASN A 64 1.29 12.98 0.59
N HIS A 65 0.67 11.81 0.75
CA HIS A 65 -0.19 11.24 -0.30
C HIS A 65 -1.62 11.05 0.19
N PHE A 66 -2.56 11.12 -0.74
CA PHE A 66 -3.96 10.92 -0.46
C PHE A 66 -4.59 10.00 -1.51
N PHE A 67 -5.18 8.90 -1.07
CA PHE A 67 -5.81 7.94 -1.96
C PHE A 67 -7.28 7.84 -1.58
N LYS A 68 -8.18 8.15 -2.52
CA LYS A 68 -9.63 8.08 -2.30
C LYS A 68 -10.31 7.14 -3.28
N ASP A 69 -11.25 6.34 -2.76
CA ASP A 69 -12.12 5.46 -3.55
C ASP A 69 -11.36 4.57 -4.52
N TYR A 70 -10.28 4.01 -3.99
CA TYR A 70 -9.39 3.12 -4.71
C TYR A 70 -9.83 1.67 -4.55
N TYR A 71 -9.30 0.78 -5.38
CA TYR A 71 -9.40 -0.66 -5.20
C TYR A 71 -8.04 -1.30 -5.41
N VAL A 72 -7.73 -2.23 -4.51
CA VAL A 72 -6.46 -2.95 -4.47
C VAL A 72 -6.76 -4.43 -4.26
N SER A 73 -6.20 -5.26 -5.13
CA SER A 73 -6.20 -6.72 -5.01
C SER A 73 -4.78 -7.25 -5.19
N SER A 74 -4.30 -7.99 -4.18
CA SER A 74 -2.94 -8.52 -4.13
C SER A 74 -2.77 -9.66 -3.13
N THR A 75 -1.62 -10.33 -3.16
CA THR A 75 -1.25 -11.47 -2.31
C THR A 75 -0.30 -11.10 -1.16
N VAL A 76 0.74 -10.27 -1.35
CA VAL A 76 1.76 -9.94 -0.32
C VAL A 76 2.21 -8.47 -0.43
N ASP A 77 2.59 -7.82 0.68
CA ASP A 77 3.32 -6.52 0.76
C ASP A 77 2.95 -5.46 -0.30
N PHE A 78 1.66 -5.17 -0.45
CA PHE A 78 1.19 -4.43 -1.61
C PHE A 78 1.49 -2.93 -1.55
N ILE A 79 1.41 -2.31 -0.37
CA ILE A 79 1.76 -0.90 -0.17
C ILE A 79 3.03 -0.87 0.67
N PHE A 80 4.12 -0.40 0.09
CA PHE A 80 5.42 -0.34 0.76
C PHE A 80 6.08 1.03 0.57
N GLY A 81 6.96 1.41 1.48
CA GLY A 81 7.66 2.70 1.41
C GLY A 81 7.52 3.51 2.69
N SER A 82 7.84 4.80 2.61
CA SER A 82 7.99 5.70 3.77
C SER A 82 7.14 6.97 3.66
N GLY A 83 6.05 6.92 2.90
CA GLY A 83 5.10 8.02 2.80
C GLY A 83 4.37 8.36 4.10
N LYS A 84 3.80 9.57 4.13
CA LYS A 84 2.79 10.01 5.09
C LYS A 84 1.44 10.05 4.36
N SER A 85 0.69 8.97 4.46
CA SER A 85 -0.36 8.70 3.48
C SER A 85 -1.69 8.36 4.13
N LEU A 86 -2.76 8.94 3.58
CA LEU A 86 -4.13 8.65 3.95
C LEU A 86 -4.83 7.91 2.81
N TYR A 87 -5.31 6.72 3.12
CA TYR A 87 -6.09 5.86 2.27
C TYR A 87 -7.53 5.85 2.77
N LEU A 88 -8.42 6.56 2.06
CA LEU A 88 -9.82 6.75 2.42
C LEU A 88 -10.73 6.06 1.41
N ARG A 89 -11.79 5.41 1.88
CA ARG A 89 -12.83 4.93 0.97
C ARG A 89 -14.22 5.04 1.54
N GLU A 90 -15.17 5.38 0.67
CA GLU A 90 -16.58 5.40 1.01
C GLU A 90 -17.25 4.14 0.43
N GLY A 91 -17.04 2.95 1.02
CA GLY A 91 -17.67 1.70 0.55
C GLY A 91 -16.97 0.36 0.93
N ARG A 92 -17.53 -0.77 0.48
CA ARG A 92 -17.06 -2.14 0.80
C ARG A 92 -16.02 -2.70 -0.20
N GLY A 93 -14.93 -3.28 0.30
CA GLY A 93 -13.94 -4.08 -0.45
C GLY A 93 -12.49 -3.58 -0.39
N PHE A 94 -11.56 -4.34 0.19
CA PHE A 94 -10.11 -4.31 -0.08
C PHE A 94 -9.45 -5.62 0.40
N THR A 95 -8.22 -5.89 -0.05
CA THR A 95 -7.23 -6.71 0.64
C THR A 95 -6.01 -5.83 0.83
N VAL A 96 -5.63 -5.48 2.06
CA VAL A 96 -4.41 -4.66 2.29
C VAL A 96 -3.52 -5.36 3.29
N ILE A 97 -2.33 -5.73 2.82
CA ILE A 97 -1.16 -6.06 3.63
C ILE A 97 -0.13 -4.99 3.30
N THR A 98 0.33 -4.26 4.30
CA THR A 98 1.26 -3.13 4.11
C THR A 98 2.64 -3.41 4.66
N THR A 99 3.65 -2.76 4.11
CA THR A 99 5.04 -2.82 4.58
C THR A 99 5.61 -1.43 4.72
N GLN A 100 5.17 -0.74 5.79
CA GLN A 100 5.62 0.61 6.09
C GLN A 100 7.09 0.61 6.57
N ALA A 101 7.90 1.49 5.99
CA ALA A 101 9.36 1.54 6.07
C ALA A 101 9.94 2.57 7.06
N ARG A 102 9.14 3.09 7.99
CA ARG A 102 9.60 4.03 9.02
C ARG A 102 10.62 3.37 9.94
N GLU A 103 11.73 4.06 10.17
CA GLU A 103 12.89 3.55 10.90
C GLU A 103 13.01 4.11 12.31
N SER A 104 12.50 5.31 12.58
CA SER A 104 12.62 5.98 13.89
C SER A 104 11.30 6.53 14.44
N SER A 105 11.27 6.84 15.75
CA SER A 105 10.12 7.49 16.39
C SER A 105 10.00 8.99 16.07
N SER A 106 11.07 9.63 15.60
CA SER A 106 11.09 11.05 15.23
C SER A 106 10.59 11.31 13.81
N GLU A 107 10.54 10.28 12.96
CA GLU A 107 9.99 10.39 11.61
C GLU A 107 8.47 10.58 11.66
N ASP A 108 7.99 11.62 10.96
CA ASP A 108 6.57 11.90 10.78
C ASP A 108 6.00 11.21 9.53
N MET A 109 6.21 9.90 9.45
CA MET A 109 5.78 9.04 8.33
C MET A 109 4.79 7.98 8.83
N GLY A 110 3.96 7.45 7.95
CA GLY A 110 3.00 6.41 8.31
C GLY A 110 1.75 6.40 7.47
N TYR A 111 1.05 5.28 7.55
CA TYR A 111 -0.16 5.03 6.77
C TYR A 111 -1.40 5.02 7.64
N SER A 112 -2.46 5.62 7.15
CA SER A 112 -3.80 5.56 7.75
C SER A 112 -4.76 5.00 6.71
N PHE A 113 -5.40 3.88 7.02
CA PHE A 113 -6.48 3.28 6.25
C PHE A 113 -7.80 3.53 6.96
N VAL A 114 -8.75 4.17 6.29
CA VAL A 114 -9.99 4.64 6.91
C VAL A 114 -11.22 4.25 6.08
N HIS A 115 -12.24 3.70 6.74
CA HIS A 115 -13.52 3.29 6.13
C HIS A 115 -13.41 2.16 5.08
N GLY A 116 -12.36 1.33 5.17
CA GLY A 116 -12.15 0.20 4.27
C GLY A 116 -12.70 -1.14 4.76
N SER A 117 -12.38 -2.20 4.05
CA SER A 117 -12.55 -3.58 4.51
C SER A 117 -11.36 -4.45 4.10
N ILE A 118 -10.87 -5.40 4.90
CA ILE A 118 -9.83 -6.37 4.53
C ILE A 118 -10.46 -7.75 4.35
N THR A 119 -10.54 -8.21 3.12
CA THR A 119 -11.08 -9.50 2.69
C THR A 119 -10.05 -10.25 1.86
N GLY A 120 -10.26 -11.54 1.64
CA GLY A 120 -9.36 -12.34 0.81
C GLY A 120 -9.63 -13.82 0.97
N THR A 121 -8.93 -14.60 0.16
CA THR A 121 -8.95 -16.08 0.22
C THR A 121 -7.72 -16.65 0.91
N ALA A 122 -6.75 -15.79 1.27
CA ALA A 122 -5.58 -16.18 2.04
C ALA A 122 -6.00 -16.57 3.47
N ASN A 123 -5.25 -17.50 4.07
CA ASN A 123 -5.40 -17.84 5.47
C ASN A 123 -4.20 -17.29 6.24
N ASN A 124 -4.47 -16.73 7.43
CA ASN A 124 -3.44 -16.38 8.40
C ASN A 124 -2.52 -15.20 8.00
N SER A 125 -3.07 -14.17 7.36
CA SER A 125 -2.31 -12.99 6.92
C SER A 125 -2.09 -11.97 8.04
N PHE A 126 -0.96 -11.27 8.04
CA PHE A 126 -0.67 -10.18 8.99
C PHE A 126 -0.84 -8.81 8.31
N LEU A 127 -1.11 -7.77 9.10
CA LEU A 127 -1.27 -6.39 8.62
C LEU A 127 0.03 -5.74 8.09
N GLY A 128 1.17 -6.39 8.38
CA GLY A 128 2.49 -6.19 7.77
C GLY A 128 3.32 -5.03 8.35
N ALA A 129 4.65 -5.20 8.37
CA ALA A 129 5.59 -4.30 9.06
C ALA A 129 7.01 -4.48 8.51
N TRP A 130 7.62 -3.47 7.88
CA TRP A 130 8.92 -3.67 7.22
C TRP A 130 10.12 -3.28 8.09
N ARG A 131 10.23 -2.01 8.46
CA ARG A 131 11.43 -1.46 9.11
C ARG A 131 11.31 -1.48 10.63
N SER A 132 12.18 -0.75 11.33
CA SER A 132 12.32 -0.83 12.80
C SER A 132 11.20 -0.14 13.58
N ASN A 133 10.53 0.87 13.02
CA ASN A 133 9.47 1.61 13.70
C ASN A 133 8.26 1.91 12.78
N PRO A 134 7.68 0.89 12.13
CA PRO A 134 6.53 1.07 11.25
C PRO A 134 5.37 1.70 12.02
N ARG A 135 4.65 2.59 11.35
CA ARG A 135 3.43 3.24 11.86
C ARG A 135 2.33 3.09 10.82
N VAL A 136 1.33 2.30 11.16
CA VAL A 136 0.15 2.01 10.33
C VAL A 136 -1.07 1.99 11.23
N VAL A 137 -2.15 2.66 10.82
CA VAL A 137 -3.43 2.71 11.53
C VAL A 137 -4.54 2.24 10.60
N TYR A 138 -5.39 1.34 11.09
CA TYR A 138 -6.65 0.97 10.44
C TYR A 138 -7.80 1.49 11.31
N ALA A 139 -8.62 2.40 10.76
CA ALA A 139 -9.74 3.01 11.45
C ALA A 139 -11.04 2.76 10.68
N PHE A 140 -12.13 2.47 11.38
CA PHE A 140 -13.43 2.17 10.78
C PHE A 140 -13.34 1.13 9.65
N THR A 141 -12.44 0.15 9.80
CA THR A 141 -12.11 -0.83 8.76
C THR A 141 -12.68 -2.19 9.17
N GLU A 142 -13.52 -2.78 8.32
CA GLU A 142 -13.99 -4.15 8.51
C GLU A 142 -12.85 -5.14 8.23
N MET A 143 -12.62 -6.16 9.05
CA MET A 143 -11.59 -7.17 8.78
C MET A 143 -12.21 -8.56 8.83
N SER A 144 -12.12 -9.30 7.73
CA SER A 144 -12.55 -10.69 7.67
C SER A 144 -11.54 -11.62 8.35
N ASN A 145 -11.87 -12.90 8.44
CA ASN A 145 -11.01 -13.96 8.98
C ASN A 145 -9.71 -14.21 8.19
N VAL A 146 -9.48 -13.50 7.08
CA VAL A 146 -8.19 -13.47 6.38
C VAL A 146 -7.07 -12.95 7.28
N VAL A 147 -7.39 -12.00 8.18
CA VAL A 147 -6.43 -11.39 9.10
C VAL A 147 -6.22 -12.32 10.30
N ASN A 148 -4.98 -12.69 10.55
CA ASN A 148 -4.56 -13.40 11.75
C ASN A 148 -5.02 -12.62 12.99
N THR A 149 -5.56 -13.32 13.99
CA THR A 149 -6.09 -12.70 15.22
C THR A 149 -5.04 -11.96 16.05
N ALA A 150 -3.75 -12.27 15.90
CA ALA A 150 -2.65 -11.50 16.46
C ALA A 150 -2.47 -10.13 15.77
N GLY A 151 -3.03 -9.93 14.58
CA GLY A 151 -2.99 -8.71 13.78
C GLY A 151 -1.63 -8.44 13.14
N TRP A 152 -0.57 -8.38 13.94
CA TRP A 152 0.78 -8.02 13.52
C TRP A 152 1.78 -9.15 13.75
N SER A 153 2.86 -9.13 12.95
CA SER A 153 3.99 -10.04 13.09
C SER A 153 5.27 -9.23 13.25
N HIS A 154 6.19 -9.73 14.08
CA HIS A 154 7.52 -9.16 14.25
C HIS A 154 8.49 -9.62 13.15
N ASN A 155 8.01 -10.32 12.10
CA ASN A 155 8.81 -10.85 11.00
C ASN A 155 10.05 -11.63 11.47
N ARG A 156 9.88 -12.42 12.54
CA ARG A 156 10.96 -13.19 13.20
C ARG A 156 12.09 -12.32 13.79
N PHE A 157 11.81 -11.05 14.10
CA PHE A 157 12.70 -10.17 14.87
C PHE A 157 12.09 -9.88 16.26
N PRO A 158 12.35 -10.71 17.28
CA PRO A 158 11.74 -10.56 18.61
C PRO A 158 11.97 -9.19 19.25
N LYS A 159 13.12 -8.55 18.96
CA LYS A 159 13.45 -7.18 19.40
C LYS A 159 12.47 -6.09 18.93
N ARG A 160 11.57 -6.41 18.00
CA ARG A 160 10.52 -5.50 17.51
C ARG A 160 9.20 -5.67 18.26
N ALA A 161 9.08 -6.68 19.12
CA ALA A 161 7.95 -6.81 20.03
C ALA A 161 8.04 -5.68 21.06
N LYS A 162 7.00 -4.85 21.12
CA LYS A 162 6.82 -3.80 22.12
C LYS A 162 5.86 -4.29 23.18
#